data_AF-A0AB33EUL0-F1
#
_entry.id   AF-A0AB33EUL0-F1
#
_cell.length_a   1.000
_cell.length_b   1.000
_cell.length_c   1.000
_cell.angle_alpha   90.00
_cell.angle_beta   90.00
_cell.angle_gamma   90.00
#
_symmetry.space_group_name_H-M   'P 1'
#
loop_
_entity.id
_entity.type
_entity.pdbx_description
1 polymer ?
#
loop_
_entity_poly.entity_id
_entity_poly.type
_entity_poly.pdbx_seq_one_letter_code
_entity_poly.pdbx_strand_id
1 'polypeptide(L)'
;MDWLTPTDEALKTLALRQAEEIEKAVDRARELEALRRDLAGDESAYKRLKALEAMCEVTKTVGWLGPQLQGVLRDLGGTPAARAAMKKDKPVGGRLAQIRAAAGQHDS
;
A
#
# COMPACT_ATOMS: atom_id res chain seq x y z
N MET A 1 -3.36 2.55 12.28
CA MET A 1 -4.09 1.36 11.75
C MET A 1 -3.88 0.25 12.76
N ASP A 2 -4.67 0.30 13.83
CA ASP A 2 -4.32 -0.42 15.08
C ASP A 2 -4.65 -1.91 15.02
N TRP A 3 -5.20 -2.34 13.89
CA TRP A 3 -5.60 -3.68 13.54
C TRP A 3 -4.60 -4.37 12.59
N LEU A 4 -3.58 -3.66 12.13
CA LEU A 4 -2.46 -4.25 11.40
C LEU A 4 -1.42 -4.80 12.38
N THR A 5 -0.87 -5.95 12.03
CA THR A 5 0.19 -6.61 12.79
C THR A 5 1.56 -6.26 12.20
N PRO A 6 2.68 -6.55 12.92
CA PRO A 6 4.01 -6.38 12.35
C PRO A 6 4.22 -7.13 11.02
N THR A 7 3.48 -8.22 10.79
CA THR A 7 3.54 -9.00 9.54
C THR A 7 2.95 -8.25 8.34
N ASP A 8 2.06 -7.28 8.59
CA ASP A 8 1.41 -6.48 7.55
C ASP A 8 2.24 -5.25 7.13
N GLU A 9 3.38 -5.00 7.78
CA GLU A 9 4.16 -3.76 7.60
C GLU A 9 4.71 -3.63 6.17
N ALA A 10 5.10 -4.75 5.53
CA ALA A 10 5.56 -4.73 4.15
C ALA A 10 4.44 -4.39 3.16
N LEU A 11 3.23 -4.94 3.37
CA LEU A 11 2.05 -4.65 2.56
C LEU A 11 1.55 -3.21 2.77
N LYS A 12 1.57 -2.73 4.01
CA LYS A 12 1.30 -1.33 4.35
C LYS A 12 2.29 -0.39 3.67
N THR A 13 3.58 -0.68 3.75
CA THR A 13 4.63 0.10 3.08
C THR A 13 4.41 0.16 1.57
N LEU A 14 4.08 -0.98 0.96
CA LEU A 14 3.78 -1.06 -0.46
C LEU A 14 2.52 -0.26 -0.83
N ALA A 15 1.45 -0.36 -0.05
CA ALA A 15 0.22 0.39 -0.27
C ALA A 15 0.45 1.90 -0.20
N LEU A 16 1.18 2.36 0.82
CA LEU A 16 1.52 3.78 0.99
C LEU A 16 2.36 4.30 -0.18
N ARG A 17 3.38 3.54 -0.58
CA ARG A 17 4.21 3.91 -1.73
C ARG A 17 3.41 3.97 -3.03
N GLN A 18 2.52 3.01 -3.27
CA GLN A 18 1.67 3.01 -4.47
C GLN A 18 0.70 4.19 -4.47
N ALA A 19 0.08 4.49 -3.33
CA ALA A 19 -0.79 5.66 -3.18
C ALA A 19 -0.01 6.97 -3.42
N GLU A 20 1.17 7.12 -2.84
CA GLU A 20 2.03 8.29 -3.01
C GLU A 20 2.44 8.50 -4.49
N GLU A 21 2.80 7.43 -5.19
CA GLU A 21 3.17 7.53 -6.61
C GLU A 21 1.95 7.85 -7.51
N ILE A 22 0.75 7.39 -7.14
CA ILE A 22 -0.50 7.80 -7.80
C ILE A 22 -0.77 9.29 -7.58
N GLU A 23 -0.67 9.77 -6.35
CA GLU A 23 -0.88 11.18 -6.02
C GLU A 23 0.10 12.09 -6.76
N LYS A 24 1.40 11.78 -6.72
CA LYS A 24 2.43 12.51 -7.47
C LYS A 24 2.16 12.50 -8.97
N ALA A 25 1.68 11.39 -9.53
CA ALA A 25 1.34 11.33 -10.94
C ALA A 25 0.17 12.28 -11.27
N VAL A 26 -0.89 12.28 -10.46
CA VAL A 26 -2.03 13.19 -10.63
C VAL A 26 -1.62 14.66 -10.55
N ASP A 27 -0.79 15.02 -9.57
CA ASP A 27 -0.33 16.41 -9.41
C ASP A 27 0.53 16.87 -10.60
N ARG A 28 1.42 16.02 -11.10
CA ARG A 28 2.19 16.29 -12.33
C ARG A 28 1.29 16.51 -13.54
N ALA A 29 0.20 15.73 -13.67
CA ALA A 29 -0.78 15.93 -14.74
C ALA A 29 -1.45 17.31 -14.67
N ARG A 30 -1.81 17.77 -13.46
CA ARG A 30 -2.43 19.07 -13.25
C ARG A 30 -1.47 20.23 -13.56
N GLU A 31 -0.22 20.11 -13.11
CA GLU A 31 0.81 21.11 -13.39
C GLU A 31 1.10 21.22 -14.89
N LEU A 32 1.17 20.08 -15.58
CA LEU A 32 1.31 20.04 -17.03
C LEU A 32 0.13 20.71 -17.75
N GLU A 33 -1.11 20.50 -17.29
CA GLU A 33 -2.29 21.14 -17.85
C GLU A 33 -2.27 22.66 -17.64
N ALA A 34 -1.79 23.13 -16.49
CA ALA A 34 -1.59 24.56 -16.23
C ALA A 34 -0.52 25.16 -17.18
N LEU A 35 0.62 24.50 -17.31
CA LEU A 35 1.68 24.91 -18.25
C LEU A 35 1.20 24.94 -19.70
N ARG A 36 0.35 23.98 -20.13
CA ARG A 36 -0.29 24.01 -21.46
C ARG A 36 -1.11 25.26 -21.68
N ARG A 37 -1.85 25.73 -20.67
CA ARG A 37 -2.65 26.96 -20.76
C ARG A 37 -1.75 28.20 -20.80
N ASP A 38 -0.75 28.26 -19.94
CA ASP A 38 0.14 29.42 -19.81
C ASP A 38 1.03 29.61 -21.04
N LEU A 39 1.39 28.52 -21.71
CA LEU A 39 2.24 28.53 -22.91
C LEU A 39 1.47 28.61 -24.24
N ALA A 40 0.16 28.88 -24.20
CA ALA A 40 -0.66 29.01 -25.40
C ALA A 40 -0.18 30.19 -26.25
N GLY A 41 0.59 29.90 -27.31
CA GLY A 41 1.13 30.89 -28.26
C GLY A 41 2.65 30.87 -28.44
N ASP A 42 3.41 30.13 -27.62
CA ASP A 42 4.87 29.98 -27.78
C ASP A 42 5.23 28.57 -28.27
N GLU A 43 5.50 28.45 -29.58
CA GLU A 43 5.82 27.17 -30.25
C GLU A 43 7.06 26.46 -29.69
N SER A 44 8.05 27.22 -29.18
CA SER A 44 9.29 26.65 -28.69
C SER A 44 9.11 26.00 -27.31
N ALA A 45 8.29 26.63 -26.47
CA ALA A 45 7.90 26.12 -25.16
C ALA A 45 6.96 24.91 -25.29
N TYR A 46 6.07 24.93 -26.30
CA TYR A 46 5.16 23.83 -26.60
C TYR A 46 5.89 22.50 -26.93
N LYS A 47 7.03 22.55 -27.63
CA LYS A 47 7.84 21.35 -27.89
C LYS A 47 8.47 20.76 -26.63
N ARG A 48 8.97 21.60 -25.71
CA ARG A 48 9.54 21.14 -24.42
C ARG A 48 8.47 20.57 -23.51
N LEU A 49 7.28 21.18 -23.52
CA LEU A 49 6.10 20.69 -22.82
C LEU A 49 5.66 19.30 -23.31
N LYS A 50 5.64 19.09 -24.63
CA LYS A 50 5.37 17.78 -25.24
C LYS A 50 6.39 16.70 -24.85
N ALA A 51 7.66 17.08 -24.69
CA ALA A 51 8.69 16.16 -24.22
C ALA A 51 8.51 15.80 -22.73
N LEU A 52 8.10 16.76 -21.91
CA LEU A 52 7.75 16.54 -20.50
C LEU A 52 6.52 15.64 -20.33
N GLU A 53 5.52 15.82 -21.21
CA GLU A 53 4.32 14.98 -21.30
C GLU A 53 4.62 13.50 -21.48
N ALA A 54 5.56 13.18 -22.37
CA ALA A 54 5.96 11.80 -22.62
C ALA A 54 6.60 11.15 -21.38
N MET A 55 7.15 11.95 -20.46
CA MET A 55 7.72 11.49 -19.19
C MET A 55 6.66 11.39 -18.07
N CYS A 56 5.52 12.06 -18.23
CA CYS A 56 4.42 12.10 -17.27
C CYS A 56 3.21 11.32 -17.80
N GLU A 57 3.38 10.08 -18.25
CA GLU A 57 2.25 9.22 -18.64
C GLU A 57 1.48 8.72 -17.41
N VAL A 58 0.72 9.64 -16.81
CA VAL A 58 -0.15 9.41 -15.65
C VAL A 58 -1.14 8.29 -15.94
N THR A 59 -1.66 8.18 -17.16
CA THR A 59 -2.58 7.11 -17.55
C THR A 59 -1.97 5.72 -17.43
N LYS A 60 -0.68 5.55 -17.78
CA LYS A 60 0.04 4.28 -17.58
C LYS A 60 0.33 4.03 -16.11
N THR A 61 0.83 5.04 -15.40
CA THR A 61 1.19 4.89 -13.98
C THR A 61 -0.03 4.61 -13.12
N VAL A 62 -1.10 5.39 -13.24
CA VAL A 62 -2.35 5.20 -12.50
C VAL A 62 -3.12 3.97 -13.01
N GLY A 63 -3.14 3.73 -14.32
CA GLY A 63 -3.77 2.54 -14.89
C GLY A 63 -3.10 1.22 -14.48
N TRP A 64 -1.79 1.24 -14.22
CA TRP A 64 -1.03 0.11 -13.72
C TRP A 64 -1.10 -0.03 -12.20
N LEU A 65 -0.90 1.06 -11.46
CA LEU A 65 -0.83 1.03 -10.00
C LEU A 65 -2.22 0.94 -9.35
N GLY A 66 -3.28 1.41 -10.00
CA GLY A 66 -4.65 1.37 -9.47
C GLY A 66 -5.12 -0.05 -9.13
N PRO A 67 -5.10 -1.01 -10.09
CA PRO A 67 -5.43 -2.40 -9.81
C PRO A 67 -4.49 -3.06 -8.79
N GLN A 68 -3.20 -2.72 -8.81
CA GLN A 68 -2.23 -3.26 -7.87
C GLN A 68 -2.51 -2.79 -6.43
N LEU A 69 -2.82 -1.50 -6.26
CA LEU A 69 -3.21 -0.91 -4.99
C LEU A 69 -4.53 -1.51 -4.50
N GLN A 70 -5.53 -1.69 -5.36
CA GLN A 70 -6.77 -2.39 -4.99
C GLN A 70 -6.49 -3.83 -4.51
N GLY A 71 -5.54 -4.54 -5.14
CA GLY A 71 -5.08 -5.84 -4.71
C GLY A 71 -4.47 -5.80 -3.30
N VAL A 72 -3.47 -4.93 -3.09
CA VAL A 72 -2.80 -4.79 -1.78
C VAL A 72 -3.78 -4.33 -0.69
N LEU A 73 -4.70 -3.43 -1.00
CA LEU A 73 -5.72 -2.97 -0.06
C LEU A 73 -6.75 -4.04 0.27
N ARG A 74 -7.06 -4.94 -0.67
CA ARG A 74 -7.91 -6.11 -0.42
C ARG A 74 -7.19 -7.16 0.42
N ASP A 75 -5.88 -7.30 0.25
CA ASP A 75 -5.05 -8.23 1.03
C ASP A 75 -4.86 -7.70 2.46
N LEU A 76 -4.57 -6.41 2.62
CA LEU A 76 -4.66 -5.71 3.90
C LEU A 76 -6.09 -5.79 4.45
N GLY A 77 -7.09 -5.69 3.58
CA GLY A 77 -8.51 -5.62 3.90
C GLY A 77 -9.27 -6.95 3.92
N GLY A 78 -8.59 -8.10 3.99
CA GLY A 78 -9.25 -9.43 3.98
C GLY A 78 -10.39 -9.54 5.01
N THR A 79 -11.45 -10.28 4.69
CA THR A 79 -12.79 -10.21 5.34
C THR A 79 -12.84 -10.45 6.87
N PRO A 80 -13.93 -10.08 7.57
CA PRO A 80 -14.10 -10.26 9.03
C PRO A 80 -13.89 -11.68 9.56
N ALA A 81 -14.07 -12.73 8.76
CA ALA A 81 -13.70 -14.11 9.15
C ALA A 81 -12.18 -14.34 9.13
N ALA A 82 -11.46 -13.78 8.15
CA ALA A 82 -10.01 -13.81 8.08
C ALA A 82 -9.37 -12.97 9.21
N ARG A 83 -10.02 -11.88 9.62
CA ARG A 83 -9.59 -11.04 10.77
C ARG A 83 -10.07 -11.53 12.13
N ALA A 84 -11.19 -12.25 12.23
CA ALA A 84 -11.63 -12.88 13.49
C ALA A 84 -10.72 -14.05 13.93
N ALA A 85 -10.05 -14.71 12.99
CA ALA A 85 -8.97 -15.67 13.27
C ALA A 85 -7.65 -14.99 13.73
N MET A 86 -7.45 -13.69 13.44
CA MET A 86 -6.30 -12.89 13.87
C MET A 86 -6.48 -12.25 15.26
N LYS A 87 -7.59 -12.53 15.99
CA LYS A 87 -7.84 -12.00 17.33
C LYS A 87 -6.73 -12.44 18.31
N LYS A 88 -6.00 -11.48 18.86
CA LYS A 88 -5.34 -11.59 20.18
C LYS A 88 -6.40 -12.01 21.22
N ASP A 89 -6.49 -13.30 21.51
CA ASP A 89 -6.50 -13.90 22.86
C ASP A 89 -6.76 -15.42 22.78
N LYS A 90 -5.67 -16.17 22.70
CA LYS A 90 -5.44 -17.23 23.66
C LYS A 90 -3.97 -17.15 24.02
N PRO A 91 -3.60 -16.96 25.29
CA PRO A 91 -2.20 -17.06 25.67
C PRO A 91 -1.72 -18.43 25.19
N VAL A 92 -0.63 -18.44 24.41
CA VAL A 92 0.12 -19.64 24.05
C VAL A 92 0.80 -20.13 25.32
N GLY A 93 -0.04 -20.60 26.25
CA GLY A 93 0.32 -20.99 27.59
C GLY A 93 -0.37 -22.28 27.99
N GLY A 94 -1.51 -22.65 27.37
CA GLY A 94 -2.23 -23.86 27.77
C GLY A 94 -1.39 -25.14 27.62
N ARG A 95 -0.88 -25.43 26.42
CA ARG A 95 -0.22 -26.73 26.16
C ARG A 95 1.22 -26.78 26.64
N LEU A 96 1.98 -25.69 26.51
CA LEU A 96 3.35 -25.59 27.02
C LEU A 96 3.41 -25.52 28.55
N ALA A 97 2.47 -24.83 29.23
CA ALA A 97 2.40 -24.87 30.68
C ALA A 97 1.90 -26.23 31.20
N GLN A 98 0.98 -26.90 30.49
CA GLN A 98 0.58 -28.28 30.80
C GLN A 98 1.75 -29.26 30.68
N ILE A 99 2.58 -29.14 29.63
CA ILE A 99 3.77 -29.99 29.46
C ILE A 99 4.81 -29.71 30.55
N ARG A 100 5.04 -28.44 30.92
CA ARG A 100 5.95 -28.09 32.03
C ARG A 100 5.42 -28.56 33.39
N ALA A 101 4.11 -28.48 33.63
CA ALA A 101 3.49 -28.98 34.86
C ALA A 101 3.55 -30.51 34.95
N ALA A 102 3.32 -31.21 33.85
CA ALA A 102 3.44 -32.67 33.78
C ALA A 102 4.90 -33.15 33.93
N ALA A 103 5.87 -32.41 33.38
CA ALA A 103 7.29 -32.72 33.54
C ALA A 103 7.79 -32.51 34.98
N GLY A 104 7.19 -31.58 35.74
CA GLY A 104 7.53 -31.35 37.15
C GLY A 104 6.87 -32.32 38.14
N GLN A 105 5.92 -33.16 37.71
CA GLN A 105 5.22 -34.13 38.57
C GLN A 105 5.79 -35.55 38.49
N HIS A 106 6.77 -35.80 37.62
CA HIS A 106 7.35 -37.13 37.41
C HIS A 106 8.67 -37.36 38.18
N ASP A 107 9.05 -36.41 39.05
CA ASP A 107 10.25 -36.41 39.89
C ASP A 107 9.88 -36.24 41.39
N SER A 108 8.85 -36.97 41.85
CA SER A 108 8.53 -37.12 43.29
C SER A 108 8.14 -38.55 43.61
#